data_AF-A0A1B9DA39-F1
#
_entry.id   AF-A0A1B9DA39-F1
#
_cell.length_a   1.000
_cell.length_b   1.000
_cell.length_c   1.000
_cell.angle_alpha   90.00
_cell.angle_beta   90.00
_cell.angle_gamma   90.00
#
_symmetry.space_group_name_H-M   'P 1'
#
loop_
_entity.id
_entity.type
_entity.pdbx_description
1 polymer ?
#
loop_
_entity_poly.entity_id
_entity_poly.type
_entity_poly.pdbx_seq_one_letter_code
_entity_poly.pdbx_strand_id
1 'polypeptide(L)'
;MTAPVETPTLESRVGHYYQVDEPYRVSGEKVREYARAVQDYHPAHWDIAAAAQLGYSGLVAPLTFTSIPGMVANRRLFESVVVGYDMYLQTEEVFEQHRPIVAGDELHTDVELSSVRRVAGRDLITVTNTFTDAAGERVHTMHTTVVGVTADDVDPAMLTAAKNVVMHDVNLAGIDTSEAAYRKTVRPAGDVRIAQGGADRIPGTPRFDDLEVGNELPVHHARLSRGD
;
A
#
# COMPACT_ATOMS: atom_id res chain seq x y z
N MET A 1 1.11 -47.32 -0.64
CA MET A 1 0.12 -46.34 -0.13
C MET A 1 0.86 -45.04 0.08
N THR A 2 0.81 -44.15 -0.91
CA THR A 2 1.37 -42.81 -0.82
C THR A 2 0.34 -41.99 -0.05
N ALA A 3 0.68 -41.49 1.13
CA ALA A 3 -0.20 -40.59 1.87
C ALA A 3 -0.47 -39.34 1.00
N PRO A 4 -1.71 -38.82 0.97
CA PRO A 4 -1.97 -37.57 0.28
C PRO A 4 -1.11 -36.46 0.93
N VAL A 5 -0.41 -35.69 0.10
CA VAL A 5 0.31 -34.51 0.55
C VAL A 5 -0.75 -33.52 1.03
N GLU A 6 -0.85 -33.32 2.35
CA GLU A 6 -1.73 -32.29 2.91
C GLU A 6 -1.28 -30.93 2.37
N THR A 7 -2.12 -30.30 1.55
CA THR A 7 -1.89 -28.92 1.11
C THR A 7 -1.87 -28.03 2.34
N PRO A 8 -0.80 -27.26 2.60
CA PRO A 8 -0.75 -26.38 3.75
C PRO A 8 -1.88 -25.37 3.68
N THR A 9 -2.66 -25.25 4.76
CA THR A 9 -3.75 -24.26 4.84
C THR A 9 -3.18 -22.84 4.75
N LEU A 10 -3.95 -21.86 4.28
CA LEU A 10 -3.48 -20.48 4.10
C LEU A 10 -2.86 -19.91 5.40
N GLU A 11 -3.39 -20.30 6.55
CA GLU A 11 -2.90 -19.92 7.87
C GLU A 11 -1.43 -20.33 8.10
N SER A 12 -1.01 -21.50 7.58
CA SER A 12 0.39 -21.95 7.67
C SER A 12 1.36 -21.05 6.89
N ARG A 13 0.85 -20.30 5.92
CA ARG A 13 1.62 -19.37 5.09
C ARG A 13 1.81 -18.01 5.77
N VAL A 14 1.08 -17.69 6.85
CA VAL A 14 1.26 -16.44 7.63
C VAL A 14 2.72 -16.25 8.04
N GLY A 15 3.28 -15.07 7.80
CA GLY A 15 4.70 -14.75 7.94
C GLY A 15 5.53 -15.06 6.68
N HIS A 16 4.89 -15.46 5.57
CA HIS A 16 5.56 -15.50 4.27
C HIS A 16 6.05 -14.11 3.91
N TYR A 17 7.30 -14.02 3.48
CA TYR A 17 8.00 -12.77 3.26
C TYR A 17 8.81 -12.79 1.96
N TYR A 18 8.81 -11.68 1.23
CA TYR A 18 9.82 -11.43 0.21
C TYR A 18 10.09 -9.94 0.08
N GLN A 19 11.23 -9.62 -0.52
CA GLN A 19 11.59 -8.26 -0.93
C GLN A 19 11.47 -8.17 -2.45
N VAL A 20 11.00 -7.03 -2.96
CA VAL A 20 10.98 -6.75 -4.39
C VAL A 20 12.41 -6.46 -4.85
N ASP A 21 12.83 -7.09 -5.96
CA ASP A 21 14.21 -7.02 -6.45
C ASP A 21 14.60 -5.59 -6.88
N GLU A 22 13.71 -4.91 -7.60
CA GLU A 22 13.95 -3.54 -8.08
C GLU A 22 13.30 -2.51 -7.15
N PRO A 23 14.05 -1.49 -6.69
CA PRO A 23 13.48 -0.43 -5.90
C PRO A 23 12.61 0.50 -6.76
N TYR A 24 11.58 1.07 -6.13
CA TYR A 24 10.70 2.04 -6.78
C TYR A 24 11.30 3.45 -6.67
N ARG A 25 11.56 4.10 -7.81
CA ARG A 25 12.01 5.49 -7.86
C ARG A 25 10.84 6.45 -7.91
N VAL A 26 10.72 7.31 -6.90
CA VAL A 26 9.63 8.29 -6.81
C VAL A 26 9.95 9.47 -7.72
N SER A 27 9.21 9.62 -8.83
CA SER A 27 9.36 10.78 -9.72
C SER A 27 8.38 11.89 -9.40
N GLY A 28 8.78 13.13 -9.63
CA GLY A 28 7.91 14.29 -9.41
C GLY A 28 6.70 14.31 -10.33
N GLU A 29 6.84 13.82 -11.56
CA GLU A 29 5.75 13.68 -12.52
C GLU A 29 4.72 12.67 -12.03
N LYS A 30 5.15 11.52 -11.50
CA LYS A 30 4.22 10.50 -10.98
C LYS A 30 3.52 10.97 -9.72
N VAL A 31 4.22 11.73 -8.86
CA VAL A 31 3.62 12.40 -7.70
C VAL A 31 2.48 13.33 -8.13
N ARG A 32 2.70 14.19 -9.13
CA ARG A 32 1.66 15.09 -9.67
C ARG A 32 0.50 14.34 -10.33
N GLU A 33 0.82 13.31 -11.11
CA GLU A 33 -0.19 12.47 -11.76
C GLU A 33 -1.11 11.81 -10.72
N TYR A 34 -0.52 11.24 -9.66
CA TYR A 34 -1.29 10.63 -8.58
C TYR A 34 -2.09 11.66 -7.79
N ALA A 35 -1.48 12.79 -7.42
CA ALA A 35 -2.17 13.90 -6.74
C ALA A 35 -3.38 14.39 -7.53
N ARG A 36 -3.25 14.48 -8.87
CA ARG A 36 -4.38 14.77 -9.76
C ARG A 36 -5.49 13.73 -9.65
N ALA A 37 -5.13 12.45 -9.69
CA ALA A 37 -6.09 11.35 -9.70
C ALA A 37 -6.91 11.29 -8.41
N VAL A 38 -6.29 11.60 -7.26
CA VAL A 38 -6.96 11.66 -5.95
C VAL A 38 -7.51 13.05 -5.60
N GLN A 39 -7.45 14.01 -6.54
CA GLN A 39 -7.90 15.39 -6.36
C GLN A 39 -7.22 16.11 -5.17
N ASP A 40 -5.97 15.78 -4.89
CA ASP A 40 -5.16 16.46 -3.88
C ASP A 40 -4.37 17.60 -4.52
N TYR A 41 -4.76 18.84 -4.20
CA TYR A 41 -4.21 20.06 -4.77
C TYR A 41 -3.33 20.84 -3.80
N HIS A 42 -2.89 20.23 -2.69
CA HIS A 42 -1.95 20.90 -1.81
C HIS A 42 -0.63 21.19 -2.55
N PRO A 43 -0.09 22.42 -2.51
CA PRO A 43 0.99 22.85 -3.40
C PRO A 43 2.29 22.05 -3.23
N ALA A 44 2.52 21.41 -2.07
CA ALA A 44 3.67 20.53 -1.85
C ALA A 44 3.73 19.32 -2.81
N HIS A 45 2.60 18.91 -3.40
CA HIS A 45 2.53 17.83 -4.39
C HIS A 45 2.79 18.31 -5.82
N TRP A 46 2.83 19.63 -6.06
CA TRP A 46 2.79 20.23 -7.39
C TRP A 46 3.95 21.17 -7.71
N ASP A 47 4.28 22.06 -6.77
CA ASP A 47 5.26 23.13 -6.94
C ASP A 47 6.50 22.87 -6.06
N ILE A 48 7.65 22.80 -6.71
CA ILE A 48 8.95 22.56 -6.06
C ILE A 48 9.30 23.71 -5.11
N ALA A 49 9.01 24.95 -5.49
CA ALA A 49 9.28 26.11 -4.65
C ALA A 49 8.40 26.10 -3.39
N ALA A 50 7.13 25.72 -3.51
CA ALA A 50 6.23 25.59 -2.37
C ALA A 50 6.65 24.44 -1.44
N ALA A 51 7.05 23.29 -1.99
CA ALA A 51 7.59 22.18 -1.20
C ALA A 51 8.86 22.59 -0.45
N ALA A 52 9.77 23.34 -1.11
CA ALA A 52 10.99 23.85 -0.49
C ALA A 52 10.72 24.87 0.62
N GLN A 53 9.73 25.75 0.46
CA GLN A 53 9.29 26.68 1.52
C GLN A 53 8.78 25.93 2.76
N LEU A 54 8.24 24.72 2.58
CA LEU A 54 7.84 23.83 3.66
C LEU A 54 8.98 22.96 4.20
N GLY A 55 10.21 23.11 3.67
CA GLY A 55 11.40 22.39 4.12
C GLY A 55 11.61 21.02 3.48
N TYR A 56 10.92 20.70 2.38
CA TYR A 56 11.11 19.44 1.65
C TYR A 56 12.14 19.57 0.53
N SER A 57 12.94 18.53 0.31
CA SER A 57 13.94 18.46 -0.76
C SER A 57 13.37 18.22 -2.16
N GLY A 58 12.09 17.83 -2.25
CA GLY A 58 11.37 17.56 -3.48
C GLY A 58 9.86 17.61 -3.27
N LEU A 59 9.09 17.35 -4.32
CA LEU A 59 7.62 17.25 -4.21
C LEU A 59 7.26 16.14 -3.24
N VAL A 60 6.37 16.42 -2.30
CA VAL A 60 5.90 15.44 -1.33
C VAL A 60 4.91 14.51 -2.03
N ALA A 61 5.04 13.21 -1.85
CA ALA A 61 4.05 12.26 -2.34
C ALA A 61 2.77 12.34 -1.48
N PRO A 62 1.55 12.34 -2.08
CA PRO A 62 0.31 12.16 -1.32
C PRO A 62 0.38 10.93 -0.42
N LEU A 63 -0.31 10.95 0.72
CA LEU A 63 -0.17 9.90 1.76
C LEU A 63 -0.38 8.49 1.19
N THR A 64 -1.37 8.32 0.32
CA THR A 64 -1.77 7.03 -0.27
C THR A 64 -0.96 6.65 -1.50
N PHE A 65 0.02 7.46 -1.93
CA PHE A 65 0.85 7.22 -3.12
C PHE A 65 1.55 5.85 -3.09
N THR A 66 1.91 5.36 -1.89
CA THR A 66 2.52 4.05 -1.65
C THR A 66 1.66 2.88 -2.11
N SER A 67 0.36 3.11 -2.35
CA SER A 67 -0.53 2.11 -2.98
C SER A 67 -0.05 1.70 -4.38
N ILE A 68 0.62 2.58 -5.14
CA ILE A 68 1.17 2.24 -6.47
C ILE A 68 2.24 1.15 -6.36
N PRO A 69 3.40 1.39 -5.68
CA PRO A 69 4.41 0.36 -5.54
C PRO A 69 3.93 -0.83 -4.70
N GLY A 70 3.08 -0.61 -3.70
CA GLY A 70 2.50 -1.68 -2.88
C GLY A 70 1.67 -2.66 -3.70
N MET A 71 0.80 -2.18 -4.60
CA MET A 71 0.00 -3.05 -5.46
C MET A 71 0.86 -3.88 -6.42
N VAL A 72 1.88 -3.28 -7.03
CA VAL A 72 2.84 -4.00 -7.89
C VAL A 72 3.58 -5.06 -7.09
N ALA A 73 4.04 -4.72 -5.89
CA ALA A 73 4.74 -5.64 -5.00
C ALA A 73 3.86 -6.82 -4.58
N ASN A 74 2.57 -6.57 -4.28
CA ASN A 74 1.63 -7.57 -3.77
C ASN A 74 1.09 -8.53 -4.83
N ARG A 75 1.29 -8.24 -6.12
CA ARG A 75 0.85 -9.11 -7.23
C ARG A 75 1.31 -10.55 -7.06
N ARG A 76 2.61 -10.76 -6.79
CA ARG A 76 3.18 -12.10 -6.56
C ARG A 76 2.53 -12.81 -5.37
N LEU A 77 2.23 -12.08 -4.30
CA LEU A 77 1.60 -12.64 -3.10
C LEU A 77 0.21 -13.18 -3.43
N PHE A 78 -0.63 -12.40 -4.11
CA PHE A 78 -2.00 -12.81 -4.45
C PHE A 78 -2.08 -13.85 -5.58
N GLU A 79 -1.10 -13.91 -6.46
CA GLU A 79 -1.06 -14.91 -7.54
C GLU A 79 -0.53 -16.28 -7.08
N SER A 80 0.39 -16.32 -6.10
CA SER A 80 1.12 -17.57 -5.77
C SER A 80 1.12 -17.97 -4.29
N VAL A 81 0.93 -17.04 -3.37
CA VAL A 81 1.03 -17.29 -1.92
C VAL A 81 -0.35 -17.38 -1.28
N VAL A 82 -1.25 -16.47 -1.60
CA VAL A 82 -2.64 -16.48 -1.14
C VAL A 82 -3.46 -17.19 -2.22
N VAL A 83 -3.72 -18.48 -2.01
CA VAL A 83 -4.44 -19.33 -2.96
C VAL A 83 -5.81 -19.72 -2.40
N GLY A 84 -6.78 -19.99 -3.28
CA GLY A 84 -8.12 -20.45 -2.90
C GLY A 84 -9.23 -19.41 -3.00
N TYR A 85 -8.97 -18.25 -3.59
CA TYR A 85 -9.99 -17.22 -3.87
C TYR A 85 -9.87 -16.74 -5.32
N ASP A 86 -11.01 -16.36 -5.89
CA ASP A 86 -11.11 -15.84 -7.26
C ASP A 86 -10.98 -14.32 -7.29
N MET A 87 -11.39 -13.67 -6.20
CA MET A 87 -11.35 -12.22 -6.05
C MET A 87 -11.06 -11.81 -4.61
N TYR A 88 -10.60 -10.57 -4.47
CA TYR A 88 -10.35 -9.93 -3.20
C TYR A 88 -11.12 -8.61 -3.13
N LEU A 89 -11.73 -8.35 -1.98
CA LEU A 89 -12.34 -7.06 -1.68
C LEU A 89 -11.58 -6.42 -0.53
N GLN A 90 -11.03 -5.23 -0.76
CA GLN A 90 -10.37 -4.47 0.30
C GLN A 90 -11.39 -4.00 1.34
N THR A 91 -11.06 -4.21 2.60
CA THR A 91 -11.95 -3.90 3.74
C THR A 91 -11.35 -2.85 4.67
N GLU A 92 -10.03 -2.78 4.75
CA GLU A 92 -9.30 -1.87 5.64
C GLU A 92 -7.93 -1.55 5.05
N GLU A 93 -7.48 -0.32 5.29
CA GLU A 93 -6.15 0.18 4.95
C GLU A 93 -5.60 1.00 6.11
N VAL A 94 -4.35 0.73 6.50
CA VAL A 94 -3.63 1.52 7.51
C VAL A 94 -2.32 2.01 6.92
N PHE A 95 -2.07 3.32 7.02
CA PHE A 95 -0.83 3.96 6.60
C PHE A 95 -0.10 4.54 7.81
N GLU A 96 1.13 4.11 8.03
CA GLU A 96 2.07 4.69 9.00
C GLU A 96 3.19 5.40 8.25
N GLN A 97 3.12 6.73 8.22
CA GLN A 97 4.14 7.57 7.58
C GLN A 97 5.18 7.99 8.62
N HIS A 98 6.34 7.33 8.61
CA HIS A 98 7.46 7.60 9.53
C HIS A 98 8.21 8.88 9.13
N ARG A 99 8.38 9.08 7.82
CA ARG A 99 8.71 10.38 7.23
C ARG A 99 7.95 10.61 5.93
N PRO A 100 7.71 11.86 5.51
CA PRO A 100 7.17 12.14 4.18
C PRO A 100 8.08 11.56 3.08
N ILE A 101 7.47 10.89 2.12
CA ILE A 101 8.13 10.42 0.90
C ILE A 101 8.19 11.61 -0.06
N VAL A 102 9.34 11.82 -0.69
CA VAL A 102 9.56 12.93 -1.62
C VAL A 102 10.05 12.43 -2.97
N ALA A 103 9.79 13.20 -4.03
CA ALA A 103 10.37 12.96 -5.34
C ALA A 103 11.91 12.91 -5.23
N GLY A 104 12.51 11.86 -5.80
CA GLY A 104 13.93 11.53 -5.66
C GLY A 104 14.20 10.37 -4.69
N ASP A 105 13.25 10.01 -3.82
CA ASP A 105 13.38 8.81 -2.99
C ASP A 105 13.46 7.54 -3.85
N GLU A 106 14.32 6.61 -3.42
CA GLU A 106 14.38 5.24 -3.92
C GLU A 106 13.87 4.31 -2.82
N LEU A 107 12.77 3.58 -3.07
CA LEU A 107 12.05 2.80 -2.08
C LEU A 107 12.20 1.29 -2.34
N HIS A 108 12.89 0.61 -1.41
CA HIS A 108 12.89 -0.84 -1.33
C HIS A 108 11.61 -1.31 -0.64
N THR A 109 10.85 -2.18 -1.29
CA THR A 109 9.57 -2.66 -0.79
C THR A 109 9.69 -4.11 -0.32
N ASP A 110 9.32 -4.32 0.93
CA ASP A 110 9.09 -5.65 1.47
C ASP A 110 7.60 -5.98 1.47
N VAL A 111 7.28 -7.27 1.34
CA VAL A 111 5.91 -7.80 1.40
C VAL A 111 5.86 -8.92 2.43
N GLU A 112 4.87 -8.89 3.30
CA GLU A 112 4.66 -9.90 4.33
C GLU A 112 3.17 -10.25 4.48
N LEU A 113 2.83 -11.54 4.41
CA LEU A 113 1.50 -12.04 4.78
C LEU A 113 1.39 -12.00 6.30
N SER A 114 0.98 -10.87 6.86
CA SER A 114 1.08 -10.62 8.30
C SER A 114 -0.04 -11.25 9.12
N SER A 115 -1.24 -11.42 8.54
CA SER A 115 -2.35 -12.06 9.24
C SER A 115 -3.33 -12.76 8.31
N VAL A 116 -3.90 -13.87 8.79
CA VAL A 116 -5.06 -14.54 8.20
C VAL A 116 -5.99 -14.88 9.34
N ARG A 117 -7.23 -14.40 9.30
CA ARG A 117 -8.23 -14.62 10.35
C ARG A 117 -9.57 -14.99 9.75
N ARG A 118 -10.21 -16.03 10.28
CA ARG A 118 -11.56 -16.43 9.91
C ARG A 118 -12.60 -15.66 10.75
N VAL A 119 -13.47 -14.89 10.09
CA VAL A 119 -14.58 -14.15 10.72
C VAL A 119 -15.85 -14.39 9.94
N ALA A 120 -16.93 -14.84 10.60
CA ALA A 120 -18.22 -15.10 9.97
C ALA A 120 -18.14 -15.96 8.69
N GLY A 121 -17.26 -16.98 8.68
CA GLY A 121 -17.07 -17.86 7.52
C GLY A 121 -16.17 -17.29 6.41
N ARG A 122 -15.64 -16.08 6.56
CA ARG A 122 -14.78 -15.39 5.60
C ARG A 122 -13.34 -15.25 6.09
N ASP A 123 -12.38 -15.33 5.19
CA ASP A 123 -10.98 -15.05 5.51
C ASP A 123 -10.66 -13.57 5.32
N LEU A 124 -10.27 -12.92 6.41
CA LEU A 124 -9.64 -11.61 6.41
C LEU A 124 -8.13 -11.81 6.35
N ILE A 125 -7.52 -11.30 5.29
CA ILE A 125 -6.13 -11.50 4.93
C ILE A 125 -5.46 -10.13 4.98
N THR A 126 -4.48 -9.97 5.87
CA THR A 126 -3.71 -8.74 5.99
C THR A 126 -2.32 -8.93 5.39
N VAL A 127 -1.95 -8.01 4.52
CA VAL A 127 -0.62 -7.89 3.92
C VAL A 127 0.03 -6.63 4.48
N THR A 128 1.26 -6.77 4.97
CA THR A 128 2.06 -5.64 5.40
C THR A 128 3.13 -5.34 4.34
N ASN A 129 3.13 -4.11 3.85
CA ASN A 129 4.21 -3.57 3.04
C ASN A 129 5.05 -2.61 3.86
N THR A 130 6.37 -2.70 3.73
CA THR A 130 7.28 -1.73 4.35
C THR A 130 8.19 -1.14 3.31
N PHE A 131 8.35 0.18 3.35
CA PHE A 131 9.14 0.93 2.40
C PHE A 131 10.38 1.46 3.10
N THR A 132 11.54 1.06 2.61
CA THR A 132 12.86 1.43 3.15
C THR A 132 13.60 2.27 2.12
N ASP A 133 14.18 3.39 2.53
CA ASP A 133 14.93 4.25 1.63
C ASP A 133 16.38 3.77 1.40
N ALA A 134 17.12 4.51 0.57
CA ALA A 134 18.52 4.24 0.26
C ALA A 134 19.47 4.37 1.47
N ALA A 135 19.07 5.04 2.55
CA ALA A 135 19.83 5.09 3.80
C ALA A 135 19.60 3.85 4.67
N GLY A 136 18.68 2.97 4.27
CA GLY A 136 18.27 1.79 5.01
C GLY A 136 17.37 2.12 6.19
N GLU A 137 16.59 3.21 6.09
CA GLU A 137 15.58 3.61 7.07
C GLU A 137 14.19 3.34 6.54
N ARG A 138 13.30 2.80 7.39
CA ARG A 138 11.91 2.56 7.05
C ARG A 138 11.14 3.88 7.10
N VAL A 139 10.64 4.29 5.94
CA VAL A 139 9.97 5.59 5.76
C VAL A 139 8.45 5.47 5.82
N HIS A 140 7.92 4.29 5.50
CA HIS A 140 6.49 4.05 5.49
C HIS A 140 6.15 2.58 5.79
N THR A 141 5.02 2.35 6.43
CA THR A 141 4.43 1.02 6.64
C THR A 141 2.96 1.06 6.26
N MET A 142 2.53 0.07 5.49
CA MET A 142 1.18 0.00 4.94
C MET A 142 0.60 -1.38 5.25
N HIS A 143 -0.62 -1.41 5.77
CA HIS A 143 -1.35 -2.64 6.04
C HIS A 143 -2.63 -2.66 5.21
N THR A 144 -2.71 -3.60 4.28
CA THR A 144 -3.89 -3.82 3.44
C THR A 144 -4.61 -5.06 3.92
N THR A 145 -5.87 -4.93 4.35
CA THR A 145 -6.70 -6.09 4.69
C THR A 145 -7.78 -6.30 3.64
N VAL A 146 -7.80 -7.49 3.05
CA VAL A 146 -8.80 -7.93 2.08
C VAL A 146 -9.61 -9.08 2.64
N VAL A 147 -10.84 -9.22 2.14
CA VAL A 147 -11.63 -10.45 2.27
C VAL A 147 -11.48 -11.27 1.00
N GLY A 148 -11.19 -12.56 1.16
CA GLY A 148 -11.21 -13.52 0.06
C GLY A 148 -12.64 -13.87 -0.35
N VAL A 149 -12.91 -13.84 -1.65
CA VAL A 149 -14.22 -14.08 -2.25
C VAL A 149 -14.12 -15.23 -3.26
N THR A 150 -14.98 -16.23 -3.11
CA THR A 150 -15.03 -17.38 -4.02
C THR A 150 -16.10 -17.19 -5.09
N ALA A 151 -16.03 -17.94 -6.19
CA ALA A 151 -17.01 -17.90 -7.26
C ALA A 151 -18.45 -18.17 -6.78
N ASP A 152 -18.63 -18.99 -5.75
CA ASP A 152 -19.96 -19.31 -5.19
C ASP A 152 -20.59 -18.10 -4.47
N ASP A 153 -19.79 -17.08 -4.15
CA ASP A 153 -20.22 -15.90 -3.41
C ASP A 153 -20.66 -14.73 -4.29
N VAL A 154 -20.49 -14.84 -5.61
CA VAL A 154 -20.60 -13.69 -6.53
C VAL A 154 -21.45 -14.02 -7.74
N ASP A 155 -22.37 -13.09 -8.06
CA ASP A 155 -23.12 -13.14 -9.31
C ASP A 155 -22.16 -13.14 -10.52
N PRO A 156 -22.29 -14.08 -11.47
CA PRO A 156 -21.49 -14.10 -12.70
C PRO A 156 -21.46 -12.76 -13.48
N ALA A 157 -22.51 -11.95 -13.38
CA ALA A 157 -22.55 -10.61 -13.97
C ALA A 157 -21.58 -9.63 -13.29
N MET A 158 -21.44 -9.72 -11.96
CA MET A 158 -20.48 -8.93 -11.17
C MET A 158 -19.03 -9.29 -11.53
N LEU A 159 -18.73 -10.58 -11.71
CA LEU A 159 -17.42 -11.06 -12.17
C LEU A 159 -17.03 -10.47 -13.53
N THR A 160 -17.99 -10.34 -14.44
CA THR A 160 -17.78 -9.75 -15.76
C THR A 160 -17.55 -8.24 -15.69
N ALA A 161 -18.30 -7.54 -14.83
CA ALA A 161 -18.12 -6.11 -14.59
C ALA A 161 -16.76 -5.82 -13.92
N ALA A 162 -16.36 -6.64 -12.94
CA ALA A 162 -15.07 -6.50 -12.26
C ALA A 162 -13.90 -6.59 -13.26
N LYS A 163 -13.93 -7.52 -14.23
CA LYS A 163 -12.91 -7.61 -15.29
C LYS A 163 -12.73 -6.33 -16.10
N ASN A 164 -13.76 -5.51 -16.22
CA ASN A 164 -13.73 -4.25 -16.98
C ASN A 164 -13.32 -3.04 -16.13
N VAL A 165 -13.30 -3.16 -14.79
CA VAL A 165 -13.06 -2.06 -13.84
C VAL A 165 -11.77 -2.24 -13.04
N VAL A 166 -11.32 -3.49 -12.83
CA VAL A 166 -10.05 -3.80 -12.17
C VAL A 166 -8.91 -3.18 -12.97
N MET A 167 -7.97 -2.52 -12.27
CA MET A 167 -6.78 -1.95 -12.90
C MET A 167 -6.11 -3.01 -13.77
N HIS A 168 -5.85 -2.65 -15.03
CA HIS A 168 -5.18 -3.49 -16.01
C HIS A 168 -3.72 -3.69 -15.57
N ASP A 169 -3.46 -4.59 -14.63
CA ASP A 169 -2.13 -5.12 -14.31
C ASP A 169 -2.11 -6.23 -13.24
N VAL A 170 -3.25 -6.55 -12.61
CA VAL A 170 -3.37 -7.72 -11.73
C VAL A 170 -4.24 -8.76 -12.43
N ASN A 171 -3.60 -9.79 -12.99
CA ASN A 171 -4.34 -10.92 -13.56
C ASN A 171 -4.80 -11.85 -12.43
N LEU A 172 -5.89 -11.47 -11.75
CA LEU A 172 -6.54 -12.30 -10.72
C LEU A 172 -7.02 -13.65 -11.27
N ALA A 173 -7.07 -13.83 -12.60
CA ALA A 173 -7.49 -15.06 -13.26
C ALA A 173 -6.32 -16.00 -13.62
N GLY A 174 -5.08 -15.63 -13.31
CA GLY A 174 -3.88 -16.41 -13.59
C GLY A 174 -3.35 -17.12 -12.35
N ILE A 175 -4.17 -17.95 -11.70
CA ILE A 175 -3.69 -18.82 -10.62
C ILE A 175 -2.72 -19.81 -11.26
N ASP A 176 -1.43 -19.69 -10.96
CA ASP A 176 -0.50 -20.77 -11.24
C ASP A 176 -0.86 -21.93 -10.31
N THR A 177 -1.61 -22.90 -10.84
CA THR A 177 -1.90 -24.16 -10.17
C THR A 177 -0.71 -25.11 -10.22
N SER A 178 0.49 -24.67 -10.64
CA SER A 178 1.66 -25.53 -10.60
C SER A 178 1.95 -25.96 -9.16
N GLU A 179 2.04 -27.27 -8.97
CA GLU A 179 2.58 -27.90 -7.77
C GLU A 179 4.09 -27.61 -7.59
N ALA A 180 4.57 -26.41 -7.95
CA ALA A 180 5.84 -25.95 -7.43
C ALA A 180 5.66 -25.88 -5.91
N ALA A 181 6.34 -26.78 -5.18
CA ALA A 181 6.22 -26.90 -3.74
C ALA A 181 6.39 -25.52 -3.09
N TYR A 182 5.28 -24.94 -2.62
CA TYR A 182 5.28 -23.66 -1.94
C TYR A 182 6.37 -23.67 -0.87
N ARG A 183 7.32 -22.74 -0.98
CA ARG A 183 8.38 -22.58 0.00
C ARG A 183 8.17 -21.28 0.74
N LYS A 184 7.83 -21.40 2.02
CA LYS A 184 7.77 -20.24 2.91
C LYS A 184 9.16 -19.64 3.09
N THR A 185 9.29 -18.38 2.74
CA THR A 185 10.41 -17.52 3.10
C THR A 185 9.99 -16.66 4.28
N VAL A 186 10.92 -16.38 5.18
CA VAL A 186 10.67 -15.56 6.38
C VAL A 186 11.63 -14.38 6.36
N ARG A 187 11.18 -13.26 6.90
CA ARG A 187 11.99 -12.05 7.05
C ARG A 187 13.26 -12.40 7.84
N PRO A 188 14.47 -12.08 7.34
CA PRO A 188 15.69 -12.24 8.11
C PRO A 188 15.62 -11.43 9.41
N ALA A 189 16.21 -11.96 10.48
CA ALA A 189 16.39 -11.20 11.70
C ALA A 189 17.34 -10.02 11.44
N GLY A 190 17.01 -8.84 11.96
CA GLY A 190 17.81 -7.64 11.82
C GLY A 190 17.14 -6.44 12.46
N ASP A 191 17.93 -5.42 12.77
CA ASP A 191 17.43 -4.19 13.36
C ASP A 191 16.67 -3.37 12.30
N VAL A 192 15.43 -3.01 12.62
CA VAL A 192 14.63 -2.10 11.79
C VAL A 192 14.88 -0.68 12.27
N ARG A 193 15.50 0.13 11.43
CA ARG A 193 15.67 1.57 11.69
C ARG A 193 14.47 2.33 11.13
N ILE A 194 13.65 2.91 12.00
CA ILE A 194 12.52 3.75 11.60
C ILE A 194 13.04 5.16 11.30
N ALA A 195 12.74 5.67 10.11
CA ALA A 195 13.15 7.01 9.72
C ALA A 195 12.58 8.05 10.70
N GLN A 196 13.43 8.94 11.20
CA GLN A 196 13.04 10.08 12.03
C GLN A 196 13.07 11.39 11.23
N GLY A 197 13.41 11.32 9.93
CA GLY A 197 13.49 12.47 9.05
C GLY A 197 12.19 13.28 9.04
N GLY A 198 12.30 14.59 9.25
CA GLY A 198 11.13 15.48 9.34
C GLY A 198 10.58 15.67 10.76
N ALA A 199 11.03 14.91 11.77
CA ALA A 199 10.71 15.18 13.17
C ALA A 199 11.29 16.52 13.67
N ASP A 200 12.48 16.88 13.17
CA ASP A 200 13.13 18.17 13.48
C ASP A 200 12.65 19.32 12.58
N ARG A 201 11.73 19.05 11.64
CA ARG A 201 11.18 20.08 10.76
C ARG A 201 10.20 20.94 11.55
N ILE A 202 10.33 22.25 11.43
CA ILE A 202 9.35 23.20 11.96
C ILE A 202 8.10 23.11 11.07
N PRO A 203 6.93 22.65 11.58
CA PRO A 203 5.72 22.61 10.78
C PRO A 203 5.30 24.03 10.38
N GLY A 204 4.86 24.20 9.12
CA GLY A 204 4.23 25.45 8.67
C GLY A 204 2.79 25.64 9.18
N THR A 205 2.25 24.64 9.87
CA THR A 205 0.91 24.69 10.47
C THR A 205 0.97 25.22 11.90
N PRO A 206 -0.06 25.94 12.38
CA PRO A 206 -0.19 26.27 13.79
C PRO A 206 -0.11 25.02 14.66
N ARG A 207 0.50 25.14 15.84
CA ARG A 207 0.50 24.06 16.83
C ARG A 207 -0.88 23.99 17.46
N PHE A 208 -1.41 22.78 17.63
CA PHE A 208 -2.74 22.59 18.22
C PHE A 208 -2.87 23.21 19.62
N ASP A 209 -1.82 23.06 20.43
CA ASP A 209 -1.76 23.63 21.79
C ASP A 209 -1.82 25.16 21.83
N ASP A 210 -1.52 25.82 20.70
CA ASP A 210 -1.50 27.28 20.58
C ASP A 210 -2.84 27.82 20.02
N LEU A 211 -3.84 26.95 19.76
CA LEU A 211 -5.13 27.34 19.21
C LEU A 211 -6.12 27.75 20.30
N GLU A 212 -6.85 28.84 20.05
CA GLU A 212 -7.94 29.33 20.91
C GLU A 212 -9.27 29.40 20.17
N VAL A 213 -10.38 29.31 20.92
CA VAL A 213 -11.74 29.50 20.37
C VAL A 213 -11.82 30.90 19.76
N GLY A 214 -12.14 30.96 18.46
CA GLY A 214 -12.22 32.21 17.71
C GLY A 214 -11.02 32.50 16.81
N ASN A 215 -9.97 31.66 16.83
CA ASN A 215 -8.95 31.71 15.78
C ASN A 215 -9.59 31.42 14.41
N GLU A 216 -9.36 32.32 13.46
CA GLU A 216 -9.79 32.15 12.08
C GLU A 216 -8.79 31.27 11.32
N LEU A 217 -9.29 30.20 10.71
CA LEU A 217 -8.51 29.39 9.79
C LEU A 217 -8.48 30.07 8.41
N PRO A 218 -7.37 29.92 7.65
CA PRO A 218 -7.31 30.41 6.28
C PRO A 218 -8.47 29.87 5.43
N VAL A 219 -9.12 30.76 4.68
CA VAL A 219 -10.23 30.37 3.79
C VAL A 219 -9.68 29.50 2.66
N HIS A 220 -10.13 28.25 2.60
CA HIS A 220 -9.85 27.34 1.49
C HIS A 220 -11.08 27.22 0.58
N HIS A 221 -10.86 27.39 -0.72
CA HIS A 221 -11.89 27.16 -1.74
C HIS A 221 -11.66 25.79 -2.37
N ALA A 222 -12.67 24.91 -2.29
CA ALA A 222 -12.66 23.63 -2.97
C ALA A 222 -13.77 23.59 -4.03
N ARG A 223 -13.45 23.07 -5.22
CA ARG A 223 -14.44 22.86 -6.28
C ARG A 223 -14.97 21.44 -6.18
N LEU A 224 -16.27 21.29 -5.96
CA LEU A 224 -16.96 20.00 -6.01
C LEU A 224 -17.60 19.83 -7.38
N SER A 225 -17.26 18.77 -8.10
CA SER A 225 -18.05 18.29 -9.25
C SER A 225 -18.85 17.07 -8.83
N ARG A 226 -20.13 17.00 -9.23
CA ARG A 226 -20.82 15.71 -9.28
C ARG A 226 -20.21 15.00 -10.48
N GLY A 227 -19.28 14.08 -10.24
CA GLY A 227 -18.66 13.29 -11.30
C GLY A 227 -19.74 12.70 -12.19
N ASP A 228 -19.67 13.05 -13.48
CA ASP A 228 -20.44 12.51 -14.58
C ASP A 228 -19.83 11.21 -15.12
#